data_AF-A0A922E982-F1
#
_entry.id   AF-A0A922E982-F1
#
_cell.length_a   1.000
_cell.length_b   1.000
_cell.length_c   1.000
_cell.angle_alpha   90.00
_cell.angle_beta   90.00
_cell.angle_gamma   90.00
#
_symmetry.space_group_name_H-M   'P 1'
#
loop_
_entity.id
_entity.type
_entity.pdbx_description
1 polymer ?
#
loop_
_entity_poly.entity_id
_entity_poly.type
_entity_poly.pdbx_seq_one_letter_code
_entity_poly.pdbx_strand_id
1 'polypeptide(L)'
;MVGPMRPQFVLFGSSIVEFSCCNEGWGAILADIYARKADILLRGYAGWTSRHALGVLDQVFPLDAALQPSLVIVYFGGNDSILPHPSGFGSHVPLPEYIENMRKIATHLKNLSEKTRIIFLSAPPVNKEKIREIYSDTLAELRTIESCRIYSEACLALCREINVKGIDLWTALQKKDGWATDCLTDGIHLSAEGSKIVVEEIMNVLREADWEPSLHWKSMPTEFEQVFSVPQLSADFNTAISIFESSFRRHSQWE
;
A
#
# COMPACT_ATOMS: atom_id res chain seq x y z
N MET A 1 -14.09 22.00 3.78
CA MET A 1 -14.45 20.83 2.94
C MET A 1 -14.32 21.24 1.49
N VAL A 2 -13.72 20.39 0.66
CA VAL A 2 -13.52 20.64 -0.77
C VAL A 2 -14.50 19.75 -1.53
N GLY A 3 -15.45 20.35 -2.26
CA GLY A 3 -16.27 19.66 -3.28
C GLY A 3 -17.13 18.47 -2.83
N PRO A 4 -17.78 17.77 -3.78
CA PRO A 4 -18.46 16.51 -3.51
C PRO A 4 -17.46 15.47 -2.98
N MET A 5 -17.92 14.63 -2.07
CA MET A 5 -17.06 13.63 -1.43
C MET A 5 -16.85 12.43 -2.35
N ARG A 6 -15.59 12.03 -2.53
CA ARG A 6 -15.22 10.81 -3.25
C ARG A 6 -14.94 9.66 -2.27
N PRO A 7 -15.01 8.40 -2.74
CA PRO A 7 -14.44 7.27 -2.01
C PRO A 7 -13.00 7.58 -1.55
N GLN A 8 -12.70 7.24 -0.30
CA GLN A 8 -11.38 7.45 0.28
C GLN A 8 -10.62 6.13 0.33
N PHE A 9 -9.41 6.13 -0.24
CA PHE A 9 -8.46 5.03 -0.15
C PHE A 9 -7.33 5.47 0.79
N VAL A 10 -7.26 4.84 1.97
CA VAL A 10 -6.27 5.20 2.99
C VAL A 10 -5.08 4.27 2.90
N LEU A 11 -3.88 4.84 2.77
CA LEU A 11 -2.61 4.13 2.86
C LEU A 11 -2.12 4.25 4.30
N PHE A 12 -2.13 3.15 5.05
CA PHE A 12 -1.79 3.16 6.48
C PHE A 12 -0.59 2.26 6.77
N GLY A 13 0.48 2.80 7.35
CA GLY A 13 1.66 1.99 7.62
C GLY A 13 2.86 2.76 8.14
N SER A 14 4.04 2.15 8.01
CA SER A 14 5.30 2.81 8.37
C SER A 14 5.98 3.52 7.18
N SER A 15 7.31 3.52 7.10
CA SER A 15 8.08 4.31 6.14
C SER A 15 7.85 3.95 4.67
N ILE A 16 7.58 2.68 4.34
CA ILE A 16 7.18 2.29 2.96
C ILE A 16 5.88 2.98 2.53
N VAL A 17 4.99 3.25 3.49
CA VAL A 17 3.78 4.04 3.25
C VAL A 17 4.12 5.53 3.27
N GLU A 18 4.84 6.04 4.28
CA GLU A 18 5.17 7.47 4.35
C GLU A 18 5.87 8.00 3.09
N PHE A 19 6.79 7.20 2.54
CA PHE A 19 7.54 7.56 1.34
C PHE A 19 6.85 7.12 0.04
N SER A 20 5.60 6.64 0.10
CA SER A 20 4.87 6.12 -1.06
C SER A 20 4.62 7.18 -2.14
N CYS A 21 4.72 8.46 -1.82
CA CYS A 21 4.53 9.54 -2.79
C CYS A 21 5.85 10.16 -3.29
N CYS A 22 6.99 9.74 -2.73
CA CYS A 22 8.31 10.22 -3.15
C CYS A 22 8.78 9.47 -4.40
N ASN A 23 9.53 10.14 -5.28
CA ASN A 23 10.30 9.53 -6.37
C ASN A 23 9.53 8.48 -7.20
N GLU A 24 8.38 8.87 -7.78
CA GLU A 24 7.50 7.94 -8.52
C GLU A 24 6.99 6.76 -7.68
N GLY A 25 6.78 7.02 -6.39
CA GLY A 25 6.31 6.02 -5.45
C GLY A 25 4.88 5.54 -5.72
N TRP A 26 4.57 4.36 -5.20
CA TRP A 26 3.32 3.64 -5.46
C TRP A 26 2.05 4.41 -5.05
N GLY A 27 2.11 5.23 -4.00
CA GLY A 27 1.01 6.10 -3.58
C GLY A 27 0.76 7.26 -4.54
N ALA A 28 1.81 7.84 -5.12
CA ALA A 28 1.68 8.85 -6.18
C ALA A 28 1.10 8.24 -7.46
N ILE A 29 1.53 7.03 -7.81
CA ILE A 29 0.98 6.30 -8.96
C ILE A 29 -0.51 6.00 -8.75
N LEU A 30 -0.92 5.53 -7.55
CA LEU A 30 -2.33 5.33 -7.24
C LEU A 30 -3.14 6.64 -7.34
N ALA A 31 -2.58 7.77 -6.88
CA ALA A 31 -3.26 9.06 -7.01
C ALA A 31 -3.47 9.48 -8.47
N ASP A 32 -2.54 9.17 -9.37
CA ASP A 32 -2.71 9.37 -10.82
C ASP A 32 -3.75 8.41 -11.42
N ILE A 33 -3.74 7.13 -11.03
CA ILE A 33 -4.71 6.13 -11.50
C ILE A 33 -6.13 6.52 -11.13
N TYR A 34 -6.35 6.94 -9.88
CA TYR A 34 -7.65 7.27 -9.31
C TYR A 34 -8.03 8.75 -9.41
N ALA A 35 -7.31 9.54 -10.20
CA ALA A 35 -7.64 10.94 -10.43
C ALA A 35 -9.13 11.10 -10.81
N ARG A 36 -9.85 11.96 -10.07
CA ARG A 36 -11.31 12.19 -10.20
C ARG A 36 -12.21 10.97 -9.90
N LYS A 37 -11.69 9.92 -9.27
CA LYS A 37 -12.45 8.71 -8.92
C LYS A 37 -12.42 8.42 -7.42
N ALA A 38 -11.24 8.48 -6.80
CA ALA A 38 -11.05 8.30 -5.37
C ALA A 38 -9.96 9.23 -4.85
N ASP A 39 -10.04 9.60 -3.57
CA ASP A 39 -8.99 10.37 -2.90
C ASP A 39 -8.03 9.42 -2.18
N ILE A 40 -6.73 9.54 -2.49
CA ILE A 40 -5.67 8.78 -1.82
C ILE A 40 -5.21 9.55 -0.59
N LEU A 41 -5.44 8.96 0.59
CA LEU A 41 -5.12 9.57 1.88
C LEU A 41 -3.92 8.87 2.51
N LEU A 42 -2.84 9.61 2.71
CA LEU A 42 -1.61 9.10 3.30
C LEU A 42 -1.67 9.14 4.84
N ARG A 43 -1.41 8.01 5.47
CA ARG A 43 -1.22 7.80 6.93
C ARG A 43 -0.01 6.89 7.16
N GLY A 44 1.13 7.31 6.61
CA GLY A 44 2.42 6.67 6.81
C GLY A 44 3.18 7.29 7.99
N TYR A 45 3.87 6.46 8.77
CA TYR A 45 4.60 6.86 9.97
C TYR A 45 5.95 6.14 10.07
N ALA A 46 7.02 6.76 9.58
CA ALA A 46 8.35 6.19 9.53
C ALA A 46 8.84 5.74 10.93
N GLY A 47 9.47 4.56 10.97
CA GLY A 47 9.95 3.95 12.22
C GLY A 47 8.89 3.25 13.08
N TRP A 48 7.60 3.41 12.78
CA TRP A 48 6.52 2.75 13.52
C TRP A 48 6.49 1.24 13.31
N THR A 49 5.91 0.58 14.30
CA THR A 49 5.67 -0.87 14.34
C THR A 49 4.16 -1.11 14.47
N SER A 50 3.73 -2.36 14.38
CA SER A 50 2.33 -2.73 14.65
C SER A 50 1.84 -2.29 16.04
N ARG A 51 2.74 -2.26 17.04
CA ARG A 51 2.45 -1.79 18.41
C ARG A 51 2.09 -0.30 18.45
N HIS A 52 2.84 0.53 17.72
CA HIS A 52 2.54 1.97 17.63
C HIS A 52 1.22 2.20 16.89
N ALA A 53 1.01 1.48 15.78
CA ALA A 53 -0.20 1.56 14.97
C ALA A 53 -1.47 1.29 15.79
N LEU A 54 -1.45 0.24 16.63
CA LEU A 54 -2.56 -0.07 17.52
C LEU A 54 -2.87 1.06 18.52
N GLY A 55 -1.84 1.73 19.05
CA GLY A 55 -2.01 2.76 20.06
C GLY A 55 -2.78 4.00 19.59
N VAL A 56 -2.93 4.19 18.28
CA VAL A 56 -3.60 5.36 17.69
C VAL A 56 -4.74 4.99 16.75
N LEU A 57 -5.13 3.72 16.69
CA LEU A 57 -6.03 3.22 15.65
C LEU A 57 -7.39 3.93 15.67
N ASP A 58 -7.95 4.17 16.86
CA ASP A 58 -9.19 4.93 17.04
C ASP A 58 -9.08 6.40 16.62
N GLN A 59 -7.88 6.99 16.71
CA GLN A 59 -7.65 8.38 16.31
C GLN A 59 -7.51 8.51 14.79
N VAL A 60 -6.89 7.52 14.15
CA VAL A 60 -6.71 7.49 12.69
C VAL A 60 -8.01 7.06 12.01
N PHE A 61 -8.74 6.12 12.60
CA PHE A 61 -9.98 5.54 12.07
C PHE A 61 -11.08 5.55 13.14
N PRO A 62 -11.64 6.72 13.48
CA PRO A 62 -12.74 6.80 14.43
C PRO A 62 -13.99 6.09 13.88
N LEU A 63 -14.63 5.24 14.70
CA LEU A 63 -15.80 4.45 14.29
C LEU A 63 -17.03 5.33 13.98
N ASP A 64 -17.11 6.51 14.60
CA ASP A 64 -18.18 7.49 14.43
C ASP A 64 -17.86 8.57 13.37
N ALA A 65 -16.81 8.38 12.57
CA ALA A 65 -16.49 9.29 11.48
C ALA A 65 -17.66 9.39 10.49
N ALA A 66 -18.01 10.62 10.08
CA ALA A 66 -19.08 10.87 9.12
C ALA A 66 -18.83 10.22 7.74
N LEU A 67 -17.56 10.00 7.39
CA LEU A 67 -17.16 9.24 6.22
C LEU A 67 -16.14 8.19 6.61
N GLN A 68 -16.42 6.94 6.21
CA GLN A 68 -15.53 5.81 6.38
C GLN A 68 -14.81 5.49 5.07
N PRO A 69 -13.54 5.02 5.11
CA PRO A 69 -12.78 4.71 3.93
C PRO A 69 -13.38 3.52 3.17
N SER A 70 -13.36 3.59 1.85
CA SER A 70 -13.79 2.47 0.99
C SER A 70 -12.69 1.41 0.89
N LEU A 71 -11.42 1.83 0.92
CA LEU A 71 -10.26 0.94 0.93
C LEU A 71 -9.27 1.39 2.00
N VAL A 72 -8.71 0.44 2.74
CA VAL A 72 -7.52 0.66 3.57
C VAL A 72 -6.44 -0.33 3.15
N ILE A 73 -5.30 0.20 2.70
CA ILE A 73 -4.10 -0.58 2.37
C ILE A 73 -3.14 -0.46 3.54
N VAL A 74 -2.89 -1.56 4.25
CA VAL A 74 -2.13 -1.58 5.50
C VAL A 74 -0.75 -2.20 5.30
N TYR A 75 0.29 -1.57 5.85
CA TYR A 75 1.65 -2.10 5.87
C TYR A 75 2.32 -1.90 7.24
N PHE A 76 2.53 -3.01 7.95
CA PHE A 76 3.43 -3.13 9.11
C PHE A 76 4.08 -4.53 9.08
N GLY A 77 5.24 -4.67 9.71
CA GLY A 77 6.01 -5.92 9.69
C GLY A 77 7.49 -5.72 9.42
N GLY A 78 7.88 -4.77 8.56
CA GLY A 78 9.30 -4.55 8.23
C GLY A 78 10.14 -4.05 9.40
N ASN A 79 9.57 -3.21 10.27
CA ASN A 79 10.24 -2.75 11.50
C ASN A 79 10.07 -3.77 12.64
N ASP A 80 8.89 -4.37 12.76
CA ASP A 80 8.56 -5.43 13.71
C ASP A 80 9.54 -6.62 13.61
N SER A 81 9.94 -6.97 12.37
CA SER A 81 10.82 -8.09 12.06
C SER A 81 12.30 -7.83 12.32
N ILE A 82 12.71 -6.65 12.79
CA ILE A 82 14.10 -6.44 13.24
C ILE A 82 14.38 -7.39 14.41
N LEU A 83 15.55 -8.03 14.42
CA LEU A 83 15.94 -8.93 15.51
C LEU A 83 16.00 -8.18 16.86
N PRO A 84 15.67 -8.85 17.98
CA PRO A 84 15.73 -8.23 19.29
C PRO A 84 17.16 -7.79 19.63
N HIS A 85 17.31 -6.55 20.06
CA HIS A 85 18.57 -6.05 20.58
C HIS A 85 18.66 -6.31 22.09
N PRO A 86 19.83 -6.70 22.65
CA PRO A 86 19.97 -7.02 24.07
C PRO A 86 19.56 -5.91 25.06
N SER A 87 19.63 -4.65 24.64
CA SER A 87 19.20 -3.51 25.46
C SER A 87 17.67 -3.39 25.61
N GLY A 88 16.90 -4.16 24.84
CA GLY A 88 15.44 -4.02 24.75
C GLY A 88 14.98 -2.80 23.94
N PHE A 89 15.89 -1.91 23.52
CA PHE A 89 15.59 -0.80 22.63
C PHE A 89 15.56 -1.28 21.17
N GLY A 90 14.63 -0.72 20.38
CA GLY A 90 14.51 -0.99 18.95
C GLY A 90 13.06 -1.21 18.53
N SER A 91 12.86 -1.48 17.25
CA SER A 91 11.53 -1.66 16.66
C SER A 91 11.03 -3.11 16.68
N HIS A 92 11.74 -4.03 17.34
CA HIS A 92 11.33 -5.43 17.40
C HIS A 92 9.96 -5.59 18.08
N VAL A 93 9.09 -6.36 17.44
CA VAL A 93 7.81 -6.81 18.00
C VAL A 93 7.78 -8.33 17.85
N PRO A 94 7.74 -9.12 18.94
CA PRO A 94 7.71 -10.58 18.85
C PRO A 94 6.62 -11.10 17.91
N LEU A 95 6.92 -12.15 17.14
CA LEU A 95 6.02 -12.65 16.10
C LEU A 95 4.58 -12.93 16.57
N PRO A 96 4.33 -13.56 17.74
CA PRO A 96 2.96 -13.76 18.23
C PRO A 96 2.25 -12.43 18.52
N GLU A 97 2.97 -11.44 19.05
CA GLU A 97 2.43 -10.10 19.30
C GLU A 97 2.13 -9.39 17.98
N TYR A 98 3.03 -9.45 16.99
CA TYR A 98 2.81 -8.89 15.66
C TYR A 98 1.54 -9.45 14.99
N ILE A 99 1.36 -10.78 15.01
CA ILE A 99 0.17 -11.43 14.44
C ILE A 99 -1.10 -10.92 15.13
N GLU A 100 -1.09 -10.87 16.47
CA GLU A 100 -2.24 -10.39 17.23
C GLU A 100 -2.50 -8.89 17.00
N ASN A 101 -1.44 -8.09 16.84
CA ASN A 101 -1.58 -6.68 16.54
C ASN A 101 -2.23 -6.46 15.16
N MET A 102 -1.74 -7.17 14.14
CA MET A 102 -2.31 -7.12 12.79
C MET A 102 -3.76 -7.62 12.77
N ARG A 103 -4.10 -8.63 13.59
CA ARG A 103 -5.48 -9.11 13.75
C ARG A 103 -6.39 -8.03 14.33
N LYS A 104 -5.96 -7.38 15.41
CA LYS A 104 -6.71 -6.26 16.02
C LYS A 104 -6.89 -5.10 15.06
N ILE A 105 -5.85 -4.75 14.30
CA ILE A 105 -5.95 -3.73 13.24
C ILE A 105 -7.02 -4.13 12.22
N ALA A 106 -6.96 -5.36 11.69
CA ALA A 106 -7.96 -5.83 10.73
C ALA A 106 -9.38 -5.82 11.30
N THR A 107 -9.57 -6.29 12.54
CA THR A 107 -10.88 -6.32 13.20
C THR A 107 -11.45 -4.91 13.36
N HIS A 108 -10.64 -3.95 13.80
CA HIS A 108 -11.09 -2.55 13.91
C HIS A 108 -11.51 -1.97 12.55
N LEU A 109 -10.68 -2.17 11.52
CA LEU A 109 -10.96 -1.65 10.17
C LEU A 109 -12.21 -2.27 9.55
N LYS A 110 -12.49 -3.55 9.83
CA LYS A 110 -13.73 -4.22 9.40
C LYS A 110 -14.97 -3.63 10.07
N ASN A 111 -14.82 -3.11 11.28
CA ASN A 111 -15.92 -2.50 12.04
C ASN A 111 -16.19 -1.04 11.64
N LEU A 112 -15.37 -0.44 10.76
CA LEU A 112 -15.63 0.92 10.25
C LEU A 112 -16.92 0.96 9.41
N SER A 113 -17.07 0.03 8.48
CA SER A 113 -18.23 -0.08 7.61
C SER A 113 -18.25 -1.43 6.91
N GLU A 114 -19.44 -1.98 6.64
CA GLU A 114 -19.61 -3.18 5.82
C GLU A 114 -19.04 -3.03 4.39
N LYS A 115 -18.84 -1.79 3.93
CA LYS A 115 -18.27 -1.45 2.61
C LYS A 115 -16.76 -1.22 2.63
N THR A 116 -16.14 -1.11 3.80
CA THR A 116 -14.68 -0.94 3.89
C THR A 116 -14.00 -2.23 3.44
N ARG A 117 -13.09 -2.10 2.48
CA ARG A 117 -12.23 -3.18 1.98
C ARG A 117 -10.82 -3.00 2.53
N ILE A 118 -10.13 -4.11 2.77
CA ILE A 118 -8.83 -4.11 3.41
C ILE A 118 -7.87 -4.95 2.57
N ILE A 119 -6.70 -4.40 2.31
CA ILE A 119 -5.56 -5.09 1.72
C ILE A 119 -4.38 -4.95 2.67
N PHE A 120 -3.75 -6.06 3.02
CA PHE A 120 -2.49 -6.04 3.77
C PHE A 120 -1.32 -6.26 2.81
N LEU A 121 -0.29 -5.45 2.94
CA LEU A 121 1.00 -5.64 2.28
C LEU A 121 1.93 -6.38 3.25
N SER A 122 2.48 -7.51 2.82
CA SER A 122 3.46 -8.25 3.63
C SER A 122 4.81 -7.53 3.67
N ALA A 123 5.70 -7.95 4.57
CA ALA A 123 7.05 -7.39 4.64
C ALA A 123 7.83 -7.72 3.33
N PRO A 124 8.36 -6.73 2.60
CA PRO A 124 9.20 -6.98 1.44
C PRO A 124 10.55 -7.59 1.87
N PRO A 125 11.33 -8.17 0.94
CA PRO A 125 12.70 -8.56 1.23
C PRO A 125 13.59 -7.33 1.43
N VAL A 126 14.76 -7.55 2.03
CA VAL A 126 15.75 -6.51 2.29
C VAL A 126 17.09 -6.86 1.65
N ASN A 127 17.88 -5.85 1.29
CA ASN A 127 19.25 -6.01 0.80
C ASN A 127 20.23 -5.70 1.93
N LYS A 128 20.77 -6.75 2.56
CA LYS A 128 21.65 -6.65 3.73
C LYS A 128 22.92 -5.86 3.43
N GLU A 129 23.52 -6.10 2.27
CA GLU A 129 24.76 -5.46 1.81
C GLU A 129 24.56 -3.96 1.65
N LYS A 130 23.43 -3.54 1.06
CA LYS A 130 23.11 -2.14 0.87
C LYS A 130 22.76 -1.42 2.18
N ILE A 131 22.08 -2.13 3.10
CA ILE A 131 21.85 -1.62 4.46
C ILE A 131 23.19 -1.38 5.18
N ARG A 132 24.14 -2.30 5.04
CA ARG A 132 25.47 -2.19 5.63
C ARG A 132 26.22 -0.97 5.09
N GLU A 133 26.18 -0.78 3.78
CA GLU A 133 26.84 0.34 3.09
C GLU A 133 26.29 1.70 3.51
N ILE A 134 24.95 1.84 3.57
CA ILE A 134 24.30 3.14 3.77
C ILE A 134 24.11 3.49 5.24
N TYR A 135 23.82 2.50 6.10
CA TYR A 135 23.49 2.74 7.49
C TYR A 135 24.58 2.29 8.45
N SER A 136 24.77 0.97 8.61
CA SER A 136 25.78 0.38 9.50
C SER A 136 25.78 -1.15 9.41
N ASP A 137 26.91 -1.75 9.80
CA ASP A 137 27.01 -3.19 10.08
C ASP A 137 25.97 -3.64 11.11
N THR A 138 25.79 -2.88 12.19
CA THR A 138 24.87 -3.24 13.28
C THR A 138 23.43 -3.36 12.79
N LEU A 139 22.95 -2.41 11.98
CA LEU A 139 21.60 -2.48 11.44
C LEU A 139 21.45 -3.65 10.45
N ALA A 140 22.47 -3.88 9.62
CA ALA A 140 22.47 -4.98 8.65
C ALA A 140 22.40 -6.36 9.34
N GLU A 141 23.04 -6.53 10.49
CA GLU A 141 22.94 -7.78 11.26
C GLU A 141 21.59 -7.95 11.97
N LEU A 142 20.92 -6.86 12.34
CA LEU A 142 19.60 -6.92 13.00
C LEU A 142 18.44 -7.05 12.01
N ARG A 143 18.53 -6.45 10.81
CA ARG A 143 17.48 -6.51 9.78
C ARG A 143 17.82 -7.55 8.74
N THR A 144 17.50 -8.80 9.02
CA THR A 144 17.82 -9.93 8.15
C THR A 144 16.69 -10.25 7.17
N ILE A 145 17.07 -10.71 5.98
CA ILE A 145 16.15 -11.27 4.97
C ILE A 145 15.26 -12.35 5.59
N GLU A 146 15.83 -13.31 6.32
CA GLU A 146 15.08 -14.43 6.91
C GLU A 146 14.00 -14.00 7.92
N SER A 147 14.32 -13.06 8.81
CA SER A 147 13.31 -12.51 9.73
C SER A 147 12.18 -11.81 8.97
N CYS A 148 12.49 -11.03 7.93
CA CYS A 148 11.44 -10.43 7.08
C CYS A 148 10.55 -11.48 6.41
N ARG A 149 11.11 -12.60 5.95
CA ARG A 149 10.35 -13.73 5.39
C ARG A 149 9.33 -14.29 6.39
N ILE A 150 9.77 -14.56 7.63
CA ILE A 150 8.92 -15.12 8.68
C ILE A 150 7.72 -14.21 8.97
N TYR A 151 7.92 -12.89 9.05
CA TYR A 151 6.83 -11.94 9.30
C TYR A 151 5.93 -11.77 8.08
N SER A 152 6.49 -11.82 6.86
CA SER A 152 5.72 -11.84 5.62
C SER A 152 4.76 -13.03 5.58
N GLU A 153 5.27 -14.25 5.79
CA GLU A 153 4.50 -15.48 5.79
C GLU A 153 3.41 -15.48 6.87
N ALA A 154 3.73 -14.99 8.07
CA ALA A 154 2.78 -14.86 9.17
C ALA A 154 1.65 -13.87 8.85
N CYS A 155 1.96 -12.72 8.24
CA CYS A 155 0.97 -11.74 7.80
C CYS A 155 0.01 -12.36 6.76
N LEU A 156 0.56 -13.08 5.77
CA LEU A 156 -0.23 -13.74 4.73
C LEU A 156 -1.08 -14.90 5.27
N ALA A 157 -0.55 -15.66 6.23
CA ALA A 157 -1.28 -16.72 6.92
C ALA A 157 -2.47 -16.14 7.69
N LEU A 158 -2.25 -15.05 8.44
CA LEU A 158 -3.31 -14.32 9.11
C LEU A 158 -4.37 -13.83 8.11
N CYS A 159 -3.96 -13.20 7.00
CA CYS A 159 -4.88 -12.71 5.98
C CYS A 159 -5.84 -13.81 5.48
N ARG A 160 -5.32 -15.02 5.22
CA ARG A 160 -6.15 -16.18 4.85
C ARG A 160 -7.10 -16.58 5.97
N GLU A 161 -6.60 -16.65 7.21
CA GLU A 161 -7.39 -17.03 8.38
C GLU A 161 -8.58 -16.10 8.61
N ILE A 162 -8.37 -14.78 8.48
CA ILE A 162 -9.41 -13.78 8.74
C ILE A 162 -10.12 -13.30 7.48
N ASN A 163 -9.90 -13.92 6.32
CA ASN A 163 -10.48 -13.51 5.04
C ASN A 163 -10.27 -12.02 4.72
N VAL A 164 -9.01 -11.58 4.75
CA VAL A 164 -8.55 -10.26 4.27
C VAL A 164 -7.61 -10.52 3.09
N LYS A 165 -7.63 -9.64 2.08
CA LYS A 165 -6.70 -9.78 0.94
C LYS A 165 -5.28 -9.44 1.41
N GLY A 166 -4.33 -10.34 1.18
CA GLY A 166 -2.92 -10.13 1.46
C GLY A 166 -2.11 -10.13 0.17
N ILE A 167 -1.20 -9.17 0.02
CA ILE A 167 -0.25 -9.07 -1.09
C ILE A 167 1.13 -9.48 -0.59
N ASP A 168 1.70 -10.48 -1.26
CA ASP A 168 3.02 -11.01 -0.95
C ASP A 168 4.13 -10.19 -1.62
N LEU A 169 4.51 -9.07 -0.97
CA LEU A 169 5.62 -8.23 -1.44
C LEU A 169 6.97 -8.93 -1.35
N TRP A 170 7.11 -9.89 -0.44
CA TRP A 170 8.30 -10.71 -0.32
C TRP A 170 8.60 -11.41 -1.65
N THR A 171 7.62 -12.14 -2.16
CA THR A 171 7.77 -12.91 -3.40
C THR A 171 7.68 -12.01 -4.63
N ALA A 172 6.77 -11.03 -4.65
CA ALA A 172 6.52 -10.19 -5.84
C ALA A 172 7.77 -9.44 -6.31
N LEU A 173 8.50 -8.79 -5.39
CA LEU A 173 9.73 -8.08 -5.78
C LEU A 173 10.80 -9.04 -6.31
N GLN A 174 10.92 -10.23 -5.73
CA GLN A 174 11.95 -11.21 -6.09
C GLN A 174 11.72 -11.91 -7.43
N LYS A 175 10.55 -11.73 -8.06
CA LYS A 175 10.31 -12.20 -9.44
C LYS A 175 11.17 -11.45 -10.46
N LYS A 176 11.64 -10.24 -10.14
CA LYS A 176 12.50 -9.44 -11.00
C LYS A 176 13.97 -9.80 -10.79
N ASP A 177 14.69 -10.11 -11.86
CA ASP A 177 16.15 -10.22 -11.81
C ASP A 177 16.77 -8.89 -11.36
N GLY A 178 17.73 -8.93 -10.43
CA GLY A 178 18.34 -7.73 -9.88
C GLY A 178 17.46 -6.93 -8.91
N TRP A 179 16.36 -7.51 -8.41
CA TRP A 179 15.43 -6.81 -7.49
C TRP A 179 16.13 -6.12 -6.31
N ALA A 180 17.18 -6.72 -5.75
CA ALA A 180 17.84 -6.22 -4.54
C ALA A 180 18.50 -4.85 -4.76
N THR A 181 18.92 -4.53 -5.98
CA THR A 181 19.49 -3.23 -6.36
C THR A 181 18.44 -2.32 -6.96
N ASP A 182 17.56 -2.87 -7.80
CA ASP A 182 16.67 -2.10 -8.66
C ASP A 182 15.40 -1.70 -7.93
N CYS A 183 14.85 -2.58 -7.08
CA CYS A 183 13.59 -2.35 -6.37
C CYS A 183 13.78 -1.62 -5.03
N LEU A 184 15.02 -1.52 -4.53
CA LEU A 184 15.32 -0.96 -3.21
C LEU A 184 16.33 0.20 -3.29
N THR A 185 15.98 1.35 -2.71
CA THR A 185 16.83 2.55 -2.72
C THR A 185 18.01 2.42 -1.77
N ASP A 186 17.74 1.98 -0.54
CA ASP A 186 18.71 1.90 0.57
C ASP A 186 18.83 0.49 1.17
N GLY A 187 18.25 -0.49 0.48
CA GLY A 187 18.13 -1.87 0.93
C GLY A 187 16.93 -2.14 1.84
N ILE A 188 16.11 -1.12 2.14
CA ILE A 188 14.86 -1.24 2.91
C ILE A 188 13.69 -0.65 2.14
N HIS A 189 13.81 0.60 1.66
CA HIS A 189 12.73 1.35 1.06
C HIS A 189 12.64 1.12 -0.45
N LEU A 190 11.41 1.22 -0.97
CA LEU A 190 11.12 0.97 -2.37
C LEU A 190 11.66 2.09 -3.27
N SER A 191 12.24 1.70 -4.39
CA SER A 191 12.50 2.60 -5.51
C SER A 191 11.23 2.84 -6.34
N ALA A 192 11.35 3.66 -7.38
CA ALA A 192 10.32 3.78 -8.42
C ALA A 192 9.96 2.42 -9.05
N GLU A 193 10.96 1.57 -9.29
CA GLU A 193 10.75 0.25 -9.88
C GLU A 193 10.04 -0.71 -8.93
N GLY A 194 10.47 -0.76 -7.66
CA GLY A 194 9.78 -1.55 -6.64
C GLY A 194 8.34 -1.07 -6.42
N SER A 195 8.13 0.24 -6.50
CA SER A 195 6.81 0.87 -6.41
C SER A 195 5.85 0.45 -7.53
N LYS A 196 6.34 0.31 -8.78
CA LYS A 196 5.51 -0.18 -9.89
C LYS A 196 5.01 -1.60 -9.64
N ILE A 197 5.86 -2.49 -9.11
CA ILE A 197 5.46 -3.86 -8.77
C ILE A 197 4.38 -3.85 -7.67
N VAL A 198 4.52 -2.99 -6.66
CA VAL A 198 3.47 -2.85 -5.62
C VAL A 198 2.13 -2.43 -6.23
N VAL A 199 2.13 -1.46 -7.14
CA VAL A 199 0.90 -1.01 -7.82
C VAL A 199 0.32 -2.11 -8.67
N GLU A 200 1.14 -2.85 -9.42
CA GLU A 200 0.68 -3.98 -10.25
C GLU A 200 -0.06 -5.03 -9.40
N GLU A 201 0.53 -5.44 -8.28
CA GLU A 201 -0.09 -6.41 -7.38
C GLU A 201 -1.37 -5.86 -6.72
N ILE A 202 -1.40 -4.56 -6.36
CA ILE A 202 -2.63 -3.91 -5.87
C ILE A 202 -3.72 -3.94 -6.95
N MET A 203 -3.38 -3.58 -8.19
CA MET A 203 -4.32 -3.56 -9.30
C MET A 203 -4.86 -4.95 -9.61
N ASN A 204 -4.02 -5.99 -9.55
CA ASN A 204 -4.44 -7.39 -9.69
C ASN A 204 -5.48 -7.76 -8.61
N VAL A 205 -5.23 -7.43 -7.34
CA VAL A 205 -6.19 -7.67 -6.26
C VAL A 205 -7.50 -6.92 -6.50
N LEU A 206 -7.45 -5.65 -6.90
CA LEU A 206 -8.65 -4.85 -7.14
C LEU A 206 -9.47 -5.33 -8.34
N ARG A 207 -8.82 -5.91 -9.35
CA ARG A 207 -9.48 -6.50 -10.53
C ARG A 207 -10.13 -7.84 -10.22
N GLU A 208 -9.49 -8.67 -9.40
CA GLU A 208 -9.95 -10.04 -9.07
C GLU A 208 -10.89 -10.09 -7.86
N ALA A 209 -10.92 -9.03 -7.05
CA ALA A 209 -11.79 -8.99 -5.89
C ALA A 209 -13.26 -8.86 -6.32
N ASP A 210 -14.06 -9.84 -5.92
CA ASP A 210 -15.51 -9.82 -6.02
C ASP A 210 -16.10 -8.93 -4.92
N TRP A 211 -15.88 -7.62 -5.03
CA TRP A 211 -16.36 -6.61 -4.10
C TRP A 211 -17.45 -5.76 -4.74
N GLU A 212 -18.54 -5.54 -4.01
CA GLU A 212 -19.59 -4.61 -4.39
C GLU A 212 -19.61 -3.39 -3.44
N PRO A 213 -19.48 -2.15 -3.96
CA PRO A 213 -19.12 -1.82 -5.35
C PRO A 213 -17.66 -2.17 -5.66
N SER A 214 -17.36 -2.42 -6.94
CA SER A 214 -15.97 -2.63 -7.38
C SER A 214 -15.13 -1.39 -7.15
N LEU A 215 -13.91 -1.59 -6.66
CA LEU A 215 -12.93 -0.54 -6.41
C LEU A 215 -11.87 -0.42 -7.50
N HIS A 216 -11.99 -1.20 -8.58
CA HIS A 216 -11.12 -1.07 -9.74
C HIS A 216 -11.43 0.23 -10.51
N TRP A 217 -10.41 1.03 -10.85
CA TRP A 217 -10.60 2.38 -11.40
C TRP A 217 -11.47 2.44 -12.66
N LYS A 218 -11.44 1.41 -13.52
CA LYS A 218 -12.28 1.32 -14.74
C LYS A 218 -13.78 1.22 -14.41
N SER A 219 -14.13 0.67 -13.25
CA SER A 219 -15.51 0.48 -12.79
C SER A 219 -16.03 1.65 -11.96
N MET A 220 -15.14 2.56 -11.52
CA MET A 220 -15.52 3.71 -10.71
C MET A 220 -16.00 4.89 -11.57
N PRO A 221 -17.06 5.61 -11.15
CA PRO A 221 -17.55 6.77 -11.88
C PRO A 221 -16.49 7.89 -11.89
N THR A 222 -16.36 8.57 -13.03
CA THR A 222 -15.47 9.72 -13.16
C THR A 222 -16.21 10.98 -12.74
N GLU A 223 -15.69 11.69 -11.74
CA GLU A 223 -16.31 12.91 -11.24
C GLU A 223 -16.39 13.98 -12.35
N PHE A 224 -17.58 14.58 -12.51
CA PHE A 224 -17.89 15.62 -13.50
C PHE A 224 -17.70 15.21 -14.97
N GLU A 225 -17.78 13.92 -15.29
CA GLU A 225 -17.75 13.43 -16.67
C GLU A 225 -18.80 14.12 -17.57
N GLN A 226 -20.00 14.35 -17.02
CA GLN A 226 -21.12 15.01 -17.70
C GLN A 226 -20.88 16.48 -18.08
N VAL A 227 -19.88 17.16 -17.50
CA VAL A 227 -19.59 18.57 -17.83
C VAL A 227 -19.02 18.70 -19.25
N PHE A 228 -18.49 17.62 -19.81
CA PHE A 228 -17.88 17.57 -21.14
C PHE A 228 -18.80 16.99 -22.22
N SER A 229 -20.11 17.16 -22.09
CA SER A 229 -21.10 16.78 -23.13
C SER A 229 -20.95 17.53 -24.47
N VAL A 230 -19.86 18.28 -24.67
CA VAL A 230 -19.41 18.77 -25.98
C VAL A 230 -18.22 17.91 -26.42
N PRO A 231 -18.32 17.17 -27.55
CA PRO A 231 -17.21 16.36 -28.06
C PRO A 231 -15.96 17.22 -28.25
N GLN A 232 -14.84 16.85 -27.62
CA GLN A 232 -13.55 17.45 -27.97
C GLN A 232 -13.01 16.72 -29.21
N LEU A 233 -12.57 17.51 -30.19
CA LEU A 233 -12.03 17.01 -31.47
C LEU A 233 -10.73 16.24 -31.21
N SER A 234 -10.64 15.02 -31.77
CA SER A 234 -9.37 14.31 -31.92
C SER A 234 -8.39 15.09 -32.80
N ALA A 235 -7.10 14.74 -32.71
CA ALA A 235 -6.06 15.34 -33.57
C ALA A 235 -6.28 15.09 -35.08
N ASP A 236 -7.11 14.11 -35.43
CA ASP A 236 -7.52 13.79 -36.80
C ASP A 236 -8.90 14.37 -37.18
N PHE A 237 -9.55 15.13 -36.28
CA PHE A 237 -10.87 15.75 -36.42
C PHE A 237 -12.03 14.81 -36.80
N ASN A 238 -11.82 13.49 -36.84
CA ASN A 238 -12.79 12.52 -37.36
C ASN A 238 -13.31 11.53 -36.31
N THR A 239 -12.81 11.58 -35.08
CA THR A 239 -13.15 10.60 -34.04
C THR A 239 -13.42 11.28 -32.71
N ALA A 240 -14.57 11.00 -32.09
CA ALA A 240 -14.82 11.44 -30.71
C ALA A 240 -13.99 10.56 -29.76
N ILE A 241 -12.98 11.13 -29.10
CA ILE A 241 -12.19 10.44 -28.07
C ILE A 241 -12.55 11.05 -26.72
N SER A 242 -12.96 10.22 -25.76
CA SER A 242 -13.06 10.66 -24.38
C SER A 242 -11.66 10.91 -23.82
N ILE A 243 -11.37 12.14 -23.41
CA ILE A 243 -10.10 12.51 -22.74
C ILE A 243 -9.94 11.78 -21.40
N PHE A 244 -11.00 11.16 -20.89
CA PHE A 244 -10.98 10.47 -19.60
C PHE A 244 -10.50 9.02 -19.71
N GLU A 245 -10.57 8.44 -20.91
CA GLU A 245 -10.05 7.09 -21.20
C GLU A 245 -8.69 7.14 -21.89
N SER A 246 -8.19 8.32 -22.25
CA SER A 246 -6.87 8.46 -22.87
C SER A 246 -5.75 8.17 -21.88
N SER A 247 -5.30 6.93 -21.87
CA SER A 247 -4.06 6.48 -21.23
C SER A 247 -2.78 7.07 -21.84
N PHE A 248 -2.89 7.98 -22.83
CA PHE A 248 -1.77 8.59 -23.58
C PHE A 248 -0.66 9.21 -22.71
N ARG A 249 -0.93 9.52 -21.43
CA ARG A 249 0.07 10.07 -20.50
C ARG A 249 0.66 9.07 -19.52
N ARG A 250 0.11 7.85 -19.42
CA ARG A 250 0.57 6.83 -18.46
C ARG A 250 1.64 5.95 -19.10
N HIS A 251 2.77 5.78 -18.41
CA HIS A 251 3.84 4.87 -18.84
C HIS A 251 3.43 3.40 -18.74
N SER A 252 2.38 3.09 -17.97
CA SER A 252 1.83 1.74 -17.78
C SER A 252 0.30 1.79 -17.80
N GLN A 253 -0.33 0.82 -18.45
CA GLN A 253 -1.79 0.84 -18.68
C GLN A 253 -2.62 0.30 -17.51
N TRP A 254 -1.97 -0.33 -16.51
CA TRP A 254 -2.58 -0.82 -15.26
C TRP A 254 -3.93 -1.51 -15.50
N GLU A 255 -3.92 -2.47 -16.44
CA GLU A 255 -5.13 -3.05 -17.04
C GLU A 255 -5.95 -3.95 -16.14
#